data_AF-A0A3A4VF00-F1
#
_entry.id   AF-A0A3A4VF00-F1
#
_cell.length_a   1.000
_cell.length_b   1.000
_cell.length_c   1.000
_cell.angle_alpha   90.00
_cell.angle_beta   90.00
_cell.angle_gamma   90.00
#
_symmetry.space_group_name_H-M   'P 1'
#
loop_
_entity.id
_entity.type
_entity.pdbx_description
1 polymer ?
#
loop_
_entity_poly.entity_id
_entity_poly.type
_entity_poly.pdbx_seq_one_letter_code
_entity_poly.pdbx_strand_id
1 'polypeptide(L)'
;MSEKIPPFPNTPETEVRLKDAELVEAPQKLSPKEASKELMTPERLELAHAIRTERRENFQRLRELRAKALLLEHQLQNKTAEANRIQEELSQLSSERADEATVLAERISQLLEEQELLRGEREGLHQLLEDDAAIESIRTKVQEHYGKAEELGNKKFEGELKTVQQVMMRNDAFVVHTIEWNPELRHNANSNVSQATTFEDDLKILLAFEPTISASSVKTGVNEEGKVSGLWSQAGGVLLGKGEIRSASAIDAGTVSRGIKNRWNTEEGQTPEEIDAVVRMRRAAFDERAQAEGIRKVELGGYNELVIDNPEVFGYFKPADVDENGIFWIHNLRTKKELEKMHELHGRGRSYTMELEVFNRNLESYREEMNRVKQVGLPVFVMTPDRRVLECLDITNSGQVIVGRELRPEDVANGRSGVVIEDRKKLGEELLSKQVFRDEKTTQEAKKIVEEL
;
A
#
# COMPACT_ATOMS: atom_id res chain seq x y z
N MET A 1 -40.76 -24.69 -37.38
CA MET A 1 -39.45 -24.61 -38.05
C MET A 1 -38.56 -23.75 -37.18
N SER A 2 -37.64 -24.36 -36.43
CA SER A 2 -36.72 -23.66 -35.51
C SER A 2 -35.47 -23.26 -36.28
N GLU A 3 -35.31 -21.98 -36.59
CA GLU A 3 -34.06 -21.47 -37.13
C GLU A 3 -33.01 -21.45 -36.02
N LYS A 4 -31.98 -22.30 -36.19
CA LYS A 4 -30.78 -22.30 -35.35
C LYS A 4 -29.98 -21.04 -35.68
N ILE A 5 -29.88 -20.13 -34.72
CA ILE A 5 -28.94 -19.01 -34.77
C ILE A 5 -27.51 -19.59 -34.74
N PRO A 6 -26.64 -19.28 -35.71
CA PRO A 6 -25.27 -19.77 -35.70
C PRO A 6 -24.47 -19.11 -34.57
N PRO A 7 -23.52 -19.83 -33.93
CA PRO A 7 -22.62 -19.21 -32.96
C PRO A 7 -21.77 -18.14 -33.65
N PHE A 8 -21.60 -17.00 -32.98
CA PHE A 8 -20.74 -15.92 -33.46
C PHE A 8 -19.30 -16.43 -33.64
N PRO A 9 -18.61 -16.03 -34.73
CA PRO A 9 -17.21 -16.37 -34.90
C PRO A 9 -16.38 -15.62 -33.84
N ASN A 10 -15.61 -16.37 -33.05
CA ASN A 10 -14.54 -15.81 -32.23
C ASN A 10 -13.59 -15.03 -33.15
N THR A 11 -13.57 -13.71 -33.04
CA THR A 11 -12.57 -12.89 -33.73
C THR A 11 -11.23 -13.00 -32.98
N PRO A 12 -10.09 -13.09 -33.68
CA PRO A 12 -8.76 -13.18 -33.05
C PRO A 12 -8.34 -11.96 -32.21
N GLU A 13 -9.15 -10.89 -32.21
CA GLU A 13 -8.83 -9.64 -31.50
C GLU A 13 -9.16 -9.68 -30.01
N THR A 14 -9.94 -10.66 -29.53
CA THR A 14 -10.25 -10.81 -28.09
C THR A 14 -9.18 -11.62 -27.34
N GLU A 15 -8.37 -12.42 -28.04
CA GLU A 15 -7.32 -13.28 -27.43
C GLU A 15 -6.00 -12.54 -27.11
N VAL A 16 -5.82 -11.32 -27.59
CA VAL A 16 -4.56 -10.56 -27.40
C VAL A 16 -4.59 -9.65 -26.16
N ARG A 17 -5.75 -9.39 -25.55
CA ARG A 17 -5.87 -8.46 -24.40
C ARG A 17 -5.78 -9.10 -23.00
N LEU A 18 -5.54 -10.41 -22.89
CA LEU A 18 -5.48 -11.11 -21.60
C LEU A 18 -4.06 -11.58 -21.20
N LYS A 19 -3.02 -11.23 -21.97
CA LYS A 19 -1.64 -11.64 -21.68
C LYS A 19 -0.89 -10.75 -20.68
N ASP A 20 -1.46 -9.62 -20.28
CA ASP A 20 -0.84 -8.65 -19.37
C ASP A 20 -1.50 -8.62 -17.98
N ALA A 21 -2.29 -9.64 -17.62
CA ALA A 21 -2.73 -9.80 -16.24
C ALA A 21 -1.53 -10.22 -15.38
N GLU A 22 -0.82 -9.25 -14.81
CA GLU A 22 0.10 -9.50 -13.71
C GLU A 22 -0.71 -10.17 -12.60
N LEU A 23 -0.48 -11.46 -12.39
CA LEU A 23 -0.98 -12.11 -11.19
C LEU A 23 -0.39 -11.33 -10.02
N VAL A 24 -1.25 -10.75 -9.19
CA VAL A 24 -0.84 -10.18 -7.92
C VAL A 24 -0.40 -11.35 -7.06
N GLU A 25 0.89 -11.67 -7.11
CA GLU A 25 1.48 -12.70 -6.27
C GLU A 25 1.27 -12.32 -4.80
N ALA A 26 1.08 -13.33 -3.95
CA ALA A 26 1.05 -13.10 -2.51
C ALA A 26 2.36 -12.40 -2.14
N PRO A 27 2.31 -11.22 -1.48
CA PRO A 27 3.51 -10.46 -1.19
C PRO A 27 4.44 -11.37 -0.39
N GLN A 28 5.72 -11.34 -0.74
CA GLN A 28 6.74 -12.09 -0.03
C GLN A 28 7.48 -11.11 0.86
N LYS A 29 7.56 -11.47 2.15
CA LYS A 29 8.35 -10.70 3.10
C LYS A 29 9.82 -10.75 2.66
N LEU A 30 10.37 -9.59 2.29
CA LEU A 30 11.78 -9.46 1.93
C LEU A 30 12.65 -9.85 3.12
N SER A 31 13.72 -10.62 2.86
CA SER A 31 14.77 -10.80 3.88
C SER A 31 15.45 -9.45 4.18
N PRO A 32 16.08 -9.28 5.36
CA PRO A 32 16.79 -8.03 5.68
C PRO A 32 17.85 -7.63 4.64
N LYS A 33 18.46 -8.64 3.99
CA LYS A 33 19.45 -8.44 2.92
C LYS A 33 18.82 -7.93 1.62
N GLU A 34 17.66 -8.45 1.25
CA GLU A 34 16.90 -8.00 0.07
C GLU A 34 16.31 -6.61 0.32
N ALA A 35 15.69 -6.40 1.48
CA ALA A 35 15.18 -5.08 1.88
C ALA A 35 16.29 -4.02 1.88
N SER A 36 17.49 -4.34 2.40
CA SER A 36 18.63 -3.42 2.32
C SER A 36 19.05 -3.14 0.87
N LYS A 37 18.95 -4.11 -0.02
CA LYS A 37 19.36 -3.95 -1.43
C LYS A 37 18.34 -3.13 -2.20
N GLU A 38 17.06 -3.31 -1.94
CA GLU A 38 15.99 -2.63 -2.67
C GLU A 38 15.66 -1.24 -2.11
N LEU A 39 15.60 -1.12 -0.78
CA LEU A 39 15.04 0.07 -0.10
C LEU A 39 16.11 1.02 0.46
N MET A 40 17.36 0.57 0.58
CA MET A 40 18.44 1.32 1.24
C MET A 40 19.72 1.36 0.42
N THR A 41 19.60 1.48 -0.91
CA THR A 41 20.77 1.50 -1.80
C THR A 41 21.75 2.63 -1.44
N PRO A 42 21.32 3.88 -1.22
CA PRO A 42 22.22 4.98 -0.85
C PRO A 42 22.95 4.72 0.47
N GLU A 43 22.22 4.36 1.53
CA GLU A 43 22.75 4.13 2.88
C GLU A 43 23.73 2.95 2.88
N ARG A 44 23.47 1.93 2.06
CA ARG A 44 24.38 0.79 1.90
C ARG A 44 25.70 1.20 1.27
N LEU A 45 25.70 2.14 0.33
CA LEU A 45 26.92 2.69 -0.26
C LEU A 45 27.71 3.53 0.75
N GLU A 46 27.00 4.35 1.54
CA GLU A 46 27.61 5.14 2.61
C GLU A 46 28.22 4.26 3.70
N LEU A 47 27.51 3.22 4.16
CA LEU A 47 28.03 2.25 5.11
C LEU A 47 29.25 1.53 4.57
N ALA A 48 29.22 1.09 3.30
CA ALA A 48 30.36 0.45 2.66
C ALA A 48 31.57 1.39 2.60
N HIS A 49 31.36 2.68 2.33
CA HIS A 49 32.40 3.69 2.35
C HIS A 49 32.96 3.89 3.78
N ALA A 50 32.09 4.05 4.78
CA ALA A 50 32.49 4.21 6.18
C ALA A 50 33.34 3.02 6.67
N ILE A 51 32.92 1.78 6.37
CA ILE A 51 33.68 0.57 6.73
C ILE A 51 35.06 0.55 6.04
N ARG A 52 35.15 0.97 4.77
CA ARG A 52 36.44 1.04 4.06
C ARG A 52 37.37 2.08 4.68
N THR A 53 36.85 3.25 5.05
CA THR A 53 37.62 4.30 5.73
C THR A 53 38.11 3.83 7.09
N GLU A 54 37.24 3.26 7.93
CA GLU A 54 37.60 2.75 9.26
C GLU A 54 38.63 1.62 9.17
N ARG A 55 38.50 0.70 8.21
CA ARG A 55 39.52 -0.33 7.94
C ARG A 55 40.86 0.25 7.52
N ARG A 56 40.85 1.32 6.71
CA ARG A 56 42.07 1.98 6.25
C ARG A 56 42.78 2.69 7.39
N GLU A 57 42.05 3.42 8.23
CA GLU A 57 42.57 4.09 9.43
C GLU A 57 43.15 3.08 10.42
N ASN A 58 42.41 2.00 10.69
CA ASN A 58 42.90 0.92 11.54
C ASN A 58 44.16 0.28 10.96
N PHE A 59 44.21 0.00 9.66
CA PHE A 59 45.41 -0.56 9.03
C PHE A 59 46.62 0.38 9.13
N GLN A 60 46.41 1.70 8.97
CA GLN A 60 47.46 2.70 9.16
C GLN A 60 47.95 2.71 10.61
N ARG A 61 47.04 2.75 11.58
CA ARG A 61 47.36 2.69 13.01
C ARG A 61 48.13 1.40 13.35
N LEU A 62 47.68 0.26 12.85
CA LEU A 62 48.34 -1.04 13.04
C LEU A 62 49.76 -1.05 12.45
N ARG A 63 49.95 -0.40 11.30
CA ARG A 63 51.28 -0.23 10.68
C ARG A 63 52.19 0.66 11.52
N GLU A 64 51.68 1.75 12.07
CA GLU A 64 52.42 2.65 12.96
C GLU A 64 52.81 1.95 14.27
N LEU A 65 51.87 1.23 14.89
CA LEU A 65 52.12 0.46 16.10
C LEU A 65 53.16 -0.65 15.86
N ARG A 66 53.09 -1.37 14.74
CA ARG A 66 54.11 -2.36 14.35
C ARG A 66 55.48 -1.72 14.14
N ALA A 67 55.54 -0.55 13.50
CA ALA A 67 56.79 0.17 13.32
C ALA A 67 57.39 0.60 14.67
N LYS A 68 56.55 1.08 15.60
CA LYS A 68 56.97 1.44 16.97
C LYS A 68 57.45 0.20 17.75
N ALA A 69 56.72 -0.92 17.66
CA ALA A 69 57.11 -2.17 18.31
C ALA A 69 58.46 -2.69 17.80
N LEU A 70 58.71 -2.64 16.48
CA LEU A 70 60.01 -3.01 15.90
C LEU A 70 61.16 -2.09 16.38
N LEU A 71 60.89 -0.78 16.49
CA LEU A 71 61.87 0.17 17.02
C LEU A 71 62.23 -0.15 18.48
N LEU A 72 61.20 -0.39 19.30
CA LEU A 72 61.37 -0.77 20.71
C LEU A 72 62.12 -2.10 20.84
N GLU A 73 61.82 -3.08 20.00
CA GLU A 73 62.51 -4.37 19.98
C GLU A 73 64.01 -4.20 19.64
N HIS A 74 64.33 -3.37 18.65
CA HIS A 74 65.72 -3.05 18.32
C HIS A 74 66.43 -2.28 19.45
N GLN A 75 65.75 -1.34 20.12
CA GLN A 75 66.29 -0.65 21.30
C GLN A 75 66.56 -1.61 22.45
N LEU A 76 65.62 -2.52 22.73
CA LEU A 76 65.76 -3.55 23.76
C LEU A 76 66.95 -4.47 23.46
N GLN A 77 67.10 -4.92 22.21
CA GLN A 77 68.24 -5.73 21.77
C GLN A 77 69.58 -5.00 21.96
N ASN A 78 69.66 -3.73 21.57
CA ASN A 78 70.87 -2.92 21.75
C ASN A 78 71.22 -2.73 23.23
N LYS A 79 70.23 -2.42 24.07
CA LYS A 79 70.42 -2.25 25.52
C LYS A 79 70.83 -3.57 26.19
N THR A 80 70.25 -4.69 25.76
CA THR A 80 70.66 -6.03 26.20
C THR A 80 72.11 -6.32 25.83
N ALA A 81 72.52 -6.00 24.60
CA ALA A 81 73.89 -6.19 24.13
C ALA A 81 74.88 -5.29 24.89
N GLU A 82 74.51 -4.03 25.19
CA GLU A 82 75.31 -3.11 26.00
C GLU A 82 75.46 -3.61 27.44
N ALA A 83 74.38 -4.03 28.08
CA ALA A 83 74.42 -4.61 29.43
C ALA A 83 75.32 -5.85 29.48
N ASN A 84 75.19 -6.76 28.50
CA ASN A 84 76.05 -7.94 28.41
C ASN A 84 77.53 -7.59 28.26
N ARG A 85 77.86 -6.60 27.42
CA ARG A 85 79.24 -6.13 27.23
C ARG A 85 79.82 -5.51 28.50
N ILE A 86 79.05 -4.65 29.18
CA ILE A 86 79.47 -4.04 30.45
C ILE A 86 79.67 -5.11 31.51
N GLN A 87 78.80 -6.12 31.56
CA GLN A 87 78.93 -7.24 32.50
C GLN A 87 80.19 -8.09 32.22
N GLU A 88 80.55 -8.27 30.95
CA GLU A 88 81.79 -8.93 30.54
C GLU A 88 83.03 -8.09 30.94
N GLU A 89 83.01 -6.77 30.72
CA GLU A 89 84.05 -5.84 31.18
C GLU A 89 84.18 -5.82 32.72
N LEU A 90 83.05 -5.84 33.44
CA LEU A 90 83.00 -5.92 34.90
C LEU A 90 83.66 -7.20 35.42
N SER A 91 83.39 -8.33 34.76
CA SER A 91 83.97 -9.63 35.13
C SER A 91 85.50 -9.68 34.93
N GLN A 92 86.03 -8.86 34.03
CA GLN A 92 87.48 -8.70 33.81
C GLN A 92 88.10 -7.73 34.83
N LEU A 93 87.42 -6.62 35.13
CA LEU A 93 87.88 -5.56 36.05
C LEU A 93 87.79 -5.93 37.53
N SER A 94 86.90 -6.85 37.91
CA SER A 94 86.70 -7.23 39.32
C SER A 94 87.92 -7.89 39.99
N SER A 95 89.02 -8.07 39.26
CA SER A 95 90.30 -8.53 39.81
C SER A 95 91.25 -7.40 40.24
N GLU A 96 91.09 -6.15 39.76
CA GLU A 96 92.11 -5.10 39.97
C GLU A 96 91.59 -3.72 40.47
N ARG A 97 90.30 -3.35 40.34
CA ARG A 97 89.79 -2.02 40.79
C ARG A 97 88.33 -2.02 41.25
N ALA A 98 88.10 -1.81 42.56
CA ALA A 98 86.77 -1.87 43.18
C ALA A 98 85.85 -0.65 42.88
N ASP A 99 86.42 0.54 42.72
CA ASP A 99 85.64 1.77 42.53
C ASP A 99 85.05 1.85 41.10
N GLU A 100 85.81 1.42 40.09
CA GLU A 100 85.34 1.35 38.70
C GLU A 100 84.24 0.28 38.52
N ALA A 101 84.33 -0.83 39.26
CA ALA A 101 83.30 -1.88 39.26
C ALA A 101 81.95 -1.38 39.86
N THR A 102 81.99 -0.49 40.84
CA THR A 102 80.77 0.06 41.46
C THR A 102 80.00 0.95 40.47
N VAL A 103 80.70 1.80 39.72
CA VAL A 103 80.11 2.68 38.69
C VAL A 103 79.49 1.85 37.55
N LEU A 104 80.14 0.77 37.14
CA LEU A 104 79.61 -0.13 36.10
C LEU A 104 78.40 -0.92 36.59
N ALA A 105 78.37 -1.34 37.87
CA ALA A 105 77.22 -2.01 38.46
C ALA A 105 75.97 -1.10 38.55
N GLU A 106 76.14 0.17 38.94
CA GLU A 106 75.05 1.16 38.91
C GLU A 106 74.51 1.35 37.48
N ARG A 107 75.39 1.38 36.48
CA ARG A 107 75.01 1.51 35.07
C ARG A 107 74.27 0.28 34.53
N ILE A 108 74.64 -0.93 34.94
CA ILE A 108 73.89 -2.15 34.63
C ILE A 108 72.48 -2.08 35.25
N SER A 109 72.38 -1.63 36.50
CA SER A 109 71.09 -1.53 37.20
C SER A 109 70.12 -0.56 36.49
N GLN A 110 70.63 0.60 36.03
CA GLN A 110 69.84 1.55 35.24
C GLN A 110 69.38 0.97 33.89
N LEU A 111 70.26 0.22 33.20
CA LEU A 111 69.90 -0.42 31.93
C LEU A 111 68.82 -1.50 32.09
N LEU A 112 68.83 -2.23 33.20
CA LEU A 112 67.81 -3.26 33.50
C LEU A 112 66.45 -2.64 33.81
N GLU A 113 66.39 -1.54 34.58
CA GLU A 113 65.14 -0.79 34.82
C GLU A 113 64.55 -0.24 33.51
N GLU A 114 65.39 0.33 32.63
CA GLU A 114 64.96 0.78 31.30
C GLU A 114 64.42 -0.39 30.45
N GLN A 115 65.04 -1.57 30.54
CA GLN A 115 64.65 -2.75 29.77
C GLN A 115 63.26 -3.28 30.21
N GLU A 116 62.98 -3.27 31.51
CA GLU A 116 61.71 -3.72 32.08
C GLU A 116 60.56 -2.77 31.71
N LEU A 117 60.84 -1.47 31.67
CA LEU A 117 59.90 -0.44 31.24
C LEU A 117 59.55 -0.57 29.74
N LEU A 118 60.55 -0.77 28.89
CA LEU A 118 60.36 -1.01 27.44
C LEU A 118 59.60 -2.32 27.17
N ARG A 119 59.80 -3.35 28.01
CA ARG A 119 59.06 -4.62 27.91
C ARG A 119 57.59 -4.45 28.28
N GLY A 120 57.29 -3.69 29.33
CA GLY A 120 55.91 -3.35 29.71
C GLY A 120 55.18 -2.57 28.62
N GLU A 121 55.84 -1.59 28.00
CA GLU A 121 55.25 -0.85 26.86
C GLU A 121 54.97 -1.74 25.64
N ARG A 122 55.85 -2.73 25.36
CA ARG A 122 55.65 -3.70 24.29
C ARG A 122 54.43 -4.59 24.53
N GLU A 123 54.24 -5.09 25.76
CA GLU A 123 53.09 -5.94 26.11
C GLU A 123 51.77 -5.16 26.02
N GLY A 124 51.75 -3.90 26.47
CA GLY A 124 50.58 -3.01 26.31
C GLY A 124 50.25 -2.70 24.84
N LEU A 125 51.27 -2.55 23.98
CA LEU A 125 51.08 -2.39 22.53
C LEU A 125 50.50 -3.65 21.86
N HIS A 126 50.84 -4.84 22.35
CA HIS A 126 50.30 -6.10 21.83
C HIS A 126 48.82 -6.29 22.18
N GLN A 127 48.37 -5.88 23.37
CA GLN A 127 46.94 -5.89 23.72
C GLN A 127 46.12 -4.91 22.87
N LEU A 128 46.64 -3.73 22.56
CA LEU A 128 46.01 -2.76 21.65
C LEU A 128 45.97 -3.24 20.18
N LEU A 129 46.90 -4.13 19.78
CA LEU A 129 46.90 -4.74 18.44
C LEU A 129 45.81 -5.80 18.27
N GLU A 130 45.26 -6.32 19.39
CA GLU A 130 44.13 -7.25 19.44
C GLU A 130 42.79 -6.52 19.63
N ASP A 131 42.74 -5.19 19.55
CA ASP A 131 41.54 -4.37 19.80
C ASP A 131 40.33 -4.82 18.95
N ASP A 132 39.52 -5.69 19.56
CA ASP A 132 38.18 -6.12 19.13
C ASP A 132 37.23 -4.92 18.95
N ALA A 133 37.52 -3.78 19.57
CA ALA A 133 36.68 -2.59 19.57
C ALA A 133 36.34 -2.07 18.16
N ALA A 134 37.28 -2.12 17.22
CA ALA A 134 37.02 -1.70 15.83
C ALA A 134 36.16 -2.70 15.06
N ILE A 135 36.35 -4.00 15.32
CA ILE A 135 35.54 -5.06 14.72
C ILE A 135 34.12 -4.98 15.30
N GLU A 136 33.99 -4.75 16.60
CA GLU A 136 32.72 -4.55 17.30
C GLU A 136 31.98 -3.29 16.83
N SER A 137 32.68 -2.17 16.60
CA SER A 137 32.13 -0.96 15.97
C SER A 137 31.53 -1.28 14.58
N ILE A 138 32.29 -1.97 13.72
CA ILE A 138 31.82 -2.35 12.38
C ILE A 138 30.64 -3.34 12.48
N ARG A 139 30.70 -4.34 13.37
CA ARG A 139 29.60 -5.29 13.61
C ARG A 139 28.34 -4.57 14.04
N THR A 140 28.45 -3.62 14.97
CA THR A 140 27.33 -2.81 15.46
C THR A 140 26.69 -2.00 14.34
N LYS A 141 27.48 -1.27 13.53
CA LYS A 141 26.96 -0.50 12.38
C LYS A 141 26.27 -1.39 11.34
N VAL A 142 26.81 -2.58 11.08
CA VAL A 142 26.20 -3.55 10.15
C VAL A 142 24.90 -4.10 10.73
N GLN A 143 24.85 -4.42 12.02
CA GLN A 143 23.66 -4.92 12.70
C GLN A 143 22.55 -3.86 12.73
N GLU A 144 22.87 -2.61 13.06
CA GLU A 144 21.93 -1.48 13.02
C GLU A 144 21.36 -1.25 11.61
N HIS A 145 22.22 -1.32 10.58
CA HIS A 145 21.79 -1.18 9.19
C HIS A 145 20.80 -2.27 8.77
N TYR A 146 21.10 -3.54 9.09
CA TYR A 146 20.17 -4.63 8.77
C TYR A 146 18.90 -4.59 9.61
N GLY A 147 18.96 -4.14 10.87
CA GLY A 147 17.77 -3.90 11.69
C GLY A 147 16.85 -2.83 11.07
N LYS A 148 17.40 -1.72 10.59
CA LYS A 148 16.64 -0.69 9.85
C LYS A 148 16.06 -1.23 8.54
N ALA A 149 16.85 -2.00 7.80
CA ALA A 149 16.39 -2.63 6.55
C ALA A 149 15.24 -3.60 6.80
N GLU A 150 15.31 -4.40 7.86
CA GLU A 150 14.24 -5.29 8.28
C GLU A 150 12.98 -4.50 8.67
N GLU A 151 13.10 -3.41 9.42
CA GLU A 151 11.97 -2.55 9.78
C GLU A 151 11.29 -1.95 8.54
N LEU A 152 12.06 -1.44 7.58
CA LEU A 152 11.54 -0.92 6.31
C LEU A 152 10.91 -2.03 5.46
N GLY A 153 11.53 -3.21 5.41
CA GLY A 153 10.97 -4.38 4.74
C GLY A 153 9.64 -4.81 5.35
N ASN A 154 9.53 -4.83 6.68
CA ASN A 154 8.29 -5.12 7.40
C ASN A 154 7.21 -4.07 7.08
N LYS A 155 7.55 -2.79 7.15
CA LYS A 155 6.62 -1.69 6.83
C LYS A 155 6.10 -1.76 5.41
N LYS A 156 6.99 -2.01 4.43
CA LYS A 156 6.61 -2.18 3.02
C LYS A 156 5.69 -3.39 2.85
N PHE A 157 6.06 -4.53 3.43
CA PHE A 157 5.26 -5.75 3.39
C PHE A 157 3.87 -5.57 4.03
N GLU A 158 3.80 -4.92 5.19
CA GLU A 158 2.53 -4.57 5.83
C GLU A 158 1.70 -3.61 4.98
N GLY A 159 2.32 -2.61 4.34
CA GLY A 159 1.64 -1.71 3.41
C GLY A 159 1.08 -2.45 2.19
N GLU A 160 1.84 -3.38 1.61
CA GLU A 160 1.38 -4.24 0.50
C GLU A 160 0.17 -5.08 0.91
N LEU A 161 0.17 -5.62 2.14
CA LEU A 161 -0.96 -6.37 2.69
C LEU A 161 -2.21 -5.49 2.90
N LYS A 162 -2.08 -4.17 3.03
CA LYS A 162 -3.19 -3.22 3.18
C LYS A 162 -3.73 -2.70 1.85
N THR A 163 -3.19 -3.16 0.73
CA THR A 163 -3.71 -2.75 -0.58
C THR A 163 -5.10 -3.31 -0.84
N VAL A 164 -5.89 -2.57 -1.63
CA VAL A 164 -7.23 -3.00 -2.08
C VAL A 164 -7.18 -4.39 -2.71
N GLN A 165 -6.19 -4.66 -3.58
CA GLN A 165 -6.00 -5.95 -4.23
C GLN A 165 -5.89 -7.09 -3.22
N GLN A 166 -4.98 -6.95 -2.25
CA GLN A 166 -4.72 -7.99 -1.27
C GLN A 166 -5.93 -8.23 -0.37
N VAL A 167 -6.59 -7.16 0.07
CA VAL A 167 -7.81 -7.27 0.87
C VAL A 167 -8.95 -7.92 0.08
N MET A 168 -9.12 -7.57 -1.20
CA MET A 168 -10.13 -8.19 -2.07
C MET A 168 -9.90 -9.69 -2.24
N MET A 169 -8.66 -10.10 -2.52
CA MET A 169 -8.30 -11.50 -2.70
C MET A 169 -8.44 -12.31 -1.41
N ARG A 170 -7.95 -11.80 -0.27
CA ARG A 170 -8.01 -12.52 1.02
C ARG A 170 -9.42 -12.70 1.54
N ASN A 171 -10.31 -11.76 1.27
CA ASN A 171 -11.66 -11.75 1.84
C ASN A 171 -12.76 -12.19 0.87
N ASP A 172 -12.42 -12.38 -0.40
CA ASP A 172 -13.35 -12.63 -1.51
C ASP A 172 -14.47 -11.57 -1.53
N ALA A 173 -14.06 -10.32 -1.59
CA ALA A 173 -14.95 -9.17 -1.57
C ALA A 173 -14.52 -8.13 -2.60
N PHE A 174 -15.47 -7.47 -3.26
CA PHE A 174 -15.19 -6.27 -4.04
C PHE A 174 -15.02 -5.06 -3.12
N VAL A 175 -14.26 -4.06 -3.56
CA VAL A 175 -14.22 -2.74 -2.93
C VAL A 175 -14.85 -1.73 -3.86
N VAL A 176 -15.82 -0.98 -3.36
CA VAL A 176 -16.65 -0.07 -4.17
C VAL A 176 -16.77 1.31 -3.55
N HIS A 177 -16.85 2.31 -4.41
CA HIS A 177 -17.22 3.66 -4.02
C HIS A 177 -18.46 4.09 -4.82
N THR A 178 -19.57 4.32 -4.13
CA THR A 178 -20.82 4.75 -4.75
C THR A 178 -20.79 6.25 -5.05
N ILE A 179 -21.28 6.65 -6.22
CA ILE A 179 -21.40 8.05 -6.60
C ILE A 179 -22.87 8.44 -6.46
N GLU A 180 -23.17 9.39 -5.58
CA GLU A 180 -24.54 9.86 -5.37
C GLU A 180 -25.03 10.63 -6.60
N TRP A 181 -26.20 10.24 -7.10
CA TRP A 181 -26.80 10.83 -8.30
C TRP A 181 -27.68 12.03 -7.95
N ASN A 182 -28.29 12.02 -6.77
CA ASN A 182 -29.15 13.09 -6.29
C ASN A 182 -28.29 14.33 -5.95
N PRO A 183 -28.45 15.46 -6.68
CA PRO A 183 -27.67 16.68 -6.43
C PRO A 183 -27.81 17.23 -5.01
N GLU A 184 -28.94 16.97 -4.34
CA GLU A 184 -29.19 17.45 -2.96
C GLU A 184 -28.41 16.64 -1.91
N LEU A 185 -28.08 15.39 -2.22
CA LEU A 185 -27.34 14.49 -1.33
C LEU A 185 -25.85 14.39 -1.73
N ARG A 186 -25.53 14.76 -2.97
CA ARG A 186 -24.16 14.82 -3.49
C ARG A 186 -23.37 15.92 -2.77
N HIS A 187 -22.17 15.56 -2.31
CA HIS A 187 -21.23 16.44 -1.61
C HIS A 187 -21.86 17.21 -0.43
N ASN A 188 -21.89 16.58 0.73
CA ASN A 188 -22.30 17.24 1.99
C ASN A 188 -21.17 18.11 2.58
N ALA A 189 -21.28 18.51 3.85
CA ALA A 189 -20.27 19.30 4.55
C ALA A 189 -18.90 18.59 4.70
N ASN A 190 -18.84 17.27 4.50
CA ASN A 190 -17.63 16.48 4.64
C ASN A 190 -16.82 16.38 3.33
N SER A 191 -17.33 16.93 2.23
CA SER A 191 -16.67 16.96 0.92
C SER A 191 -16.04 18.33 0.63
N ASN A 192 -14.87 18.33 -0.01
CA ASN A 192 -14.23 19.53 -0.53
C ASN A 192 -14.66 19.86 -1.98
N VAL A 193 -15.55 19.05 -2.55
CA VAL A 193 -16.08 19.22 -3.91
C VAL A 193 -17.37 20.05 -3.86
N SER A 194 -17.53 20.96 -4.81
CA SER A 194 -18.70 21.83 -4.95
C SER A 194 -19.96 21.02 -5.23
N GLN A 195 -21.10 21.42 -4.65
CA GLN A 195 -22.41 20.82 -4.96
C GLN A 195 -22.87 21.07 -6.40
N ALA A 196 -22.26 22.04 -7.09
CA ALA A 196 -22.56 22.33 -8.49
C ALA A 196 -21.98 21.29 -9.48
N THR A 197 -21.18 20.34 -9.00
CA THR A 197 -20.57 19.31 -9.84
C THR A 197 -21.59 18.30 -10.36
N THR A 198 -21.35 17.86 -11.58
CA THR A 198 -22.14 16.82 -12.23
C THR A 198 -21.58 15.43 -11.88
N PHE A 199 -22.36 14.39 -12.17
CA PHE A 199 -21.90 13.00 -12.06
C PHE A 199 -20.62 12.75 -12.87
N GLU A 200 -20.54 13.38 -14.05
CA GLU A 200 -19.38 13.27 -14.92
C GLU A 200 -18.15 13.95 -14.30
N ASP A 201 -18.34 15.10 -13.64
CA ASP A 201 -17.25 15.77 -12.93
C ASP A 201 -16.75 14.90 -11.77
N ASP A 202 -17.63 14.26 -11.00
CA ASP A 202 -17.23 13.34 -9.91
C ASP A 202 -16.39 12.18 -10.42
N LEU A 203 -16.81 11.57 -11.53
CA LEU A 203 -16.07 10.49 -12.15
C LEU A 203 -14.70 10.97 -12.64
N LYS A 204 -14.65 12.14 -13.29
CA LYS A 204 -13.40 12.73 -13.76
C LYS A 204 -12.48 13.11 -12.58
N ILE A 205 -13.02 13.57 -11.46
CA ILE A 205 -12.25 13.88 -10.24
C ILE A 205 -11.58 12.61 -9.73
N LEU A 206 -12.32 11.50 -9.64
CA LEU A 206 -11.77 10.21 -9.22
C LEU A 206 -10.63 9.76 -10.13
N LEU A 207 -10.81 9.86 -11.45
CA LEU A 207 -9.84 9.40 -12.44
C LEU A 207 -8.61 10.30 -12.54
N ALA A 208 -8.79 11.62 -12.52
CA ALA A 208 -7.69 12.56 -12.67
C ALA A 208 -6.79 12.58 -11.43
N PHE A 209 -7.41 12.76 -10.26
CA PHE A 209 -6.69 13.12 -9.05
C PHE A 209 -6.43 11.93 -8.13
N GLU A 210 -7.12 10.79 -8.31
CA GLU A 210 -7.09 9.63 -7.41
C GLU A 210 -7.19 10.10 -5.94
N PRO A 211 -8.24 10.85 -5.58
CA PRO A 211 -8.35 11.44 -4.26
C PRO A 211 -8.40 10.32 -3.22
N THR A 212 -7.99 10.62 -1.98
CA THR A 212 -8.38 9.74 -0.88
C THR A 212 -9.90 9.69 -0.87
N ILE A 213 -10.50 8.49 -0.81
CA ILE A 213 -11.96 8.29 -0.80
C ILE A 213 -12.40 7.44 0.38
N SER A 214 -13.70 7.51 0.67
CA SER A 214 -14.41 6.56 1.53
C SER A 214 -15.08 5.54 0.63
N ALA A 215 -14.89 4.26 0.91
CA ALA A 215 -15.40 3.14 0.12
C ALA A 215 -16.02 2.10 1.06
N SER A 216 -16.66 1.09 0.47
CA SER A 216 -17.21 -0.05 1.22
C SER A 216 -16.78 -1.35 0.56
N SER A 217 -16.75 -2.43 1.35
CA SER A 217 -16.53 -3.77 0.82
C SER A 217 -17.84 -4.50 0.55
N VAL A 218 -17.84 -5.36 -0.47
CA VAL A 218 -19.01 -6.06 -0.98
C VAL A 218 -18.67 -7.52 -1.16
N LYS A 219 -19.12 -8.37 -0.23
CA LYS A 219 -18.98 -9.81 -0.37
C LYS A 219 -20.10 -10.38 -1.24
N THR A 220 -19.73 -11.22 -2.21
CA THR A 220 -20.67 -11.91 -3.10
C THR A 220 -21.51 -12.95 -2.35
N GLY A 221 -22.69 -13.25 -2.90
CA GLY A 221 -23.55 -14.34 -2.47
C GLY A 221 -24.62 -13.98 -1.46
N VAL A 222 -25.34 -15.01 -1.03
CA VAL A 222 -26.38 -14.95 -0.01
C VAL A 222 -25.79 -15.15 1.39
N ASN A 223 -26.40 -14.57 2.41
CA ASN A 223 -26.02 -14.89 3.79
C ASN A 223 -26.40 -16.35 4.14
N GLU A 224 -26.03 -16.81 5.34
CA GLU A 224 -26.26 -18.21 5.79
C GLU A 224 -27.74 -18.59 5.85
N GLU A 225 -28.63 -17.59 5.91
CA GLU A 225 -30.08 -17.75 5.89
C GLU A 225 -30.65 -17.73 4.47
N GLY A 226 -29.81 -17.72 3.43
CA GLY A 226 -30.21 -17.59 2.03
C GLY A 226 -30.76 -16.21 1.68
N LYS A 227 -30.62 -15.21 2.56
CA LYS A 227 -31.09 -13.85 2.31
C LYS A 227 -30.04 -13.05 1.57
N VAL A 228 -30.52 -12.40 0.53
CA VAL A 228 -29.80 -11.39 -0.22
C VAL A 228 -29.79 -10.10 0.61
N SER A 229 -28.62 -9.57 0.96
CA SER A 229 -28.52 -8.31 1.71
C SER A 229 -28.96 -7.10 0.89
N GLY A 230 -29.19 -7.29 -0.41
CA GLY A 230 -29.50 -6.24 -1.36
C GLY A 230 -28.29 -5.38 -1.69
N LEU A 231 -28.50 -4.49 -2.65
CA LEU A 231 -27.63 -3.34 -2.89
C LEU A 231 -28.18 -2.14 -2.11
N TRP A 232 -27.26 -1.35 -1.60
CA TRP A 232 -27.51 -0.22 -0.71
C TRP A 232 -28.31 0.90 -1.34
N SER A 233 -28.16 1.12 -2.64
CA SER A 233 -28.87 2.16 -3.37
C SER A 233 -29.11 1.72 -4.81
N GLN A 234 -30.04 2.41 -5.47
CA GLN A 234 -30.14 2.39 -6.93
C GLN A 234 -29.00 3.20 -7.59
N ALA A 235 -28.16 3.87 -6.80
CA ALA A 235 -27.02 4.61 -7.32
C ALA A 235 -25.93 3.62 -7.77
N GLY A 236 -25.24 3.98 -8.85
CA GLY A 236 -24.08 3.23 -9.29
C GLY A 236 -22.82 3.73 -8.60
N GLY A 237 -21.70 3.15 -8.98
CA GLY A 237 -20.42 3.50 -8.39
C GLY A 237 -19.27 2.93 -9.17
N VAL A 238 -18.08 3.12 -8.63
CA VAL A 238 -16.86 2.54 -9.19
C VAL A 238 -16.44 1.30 -8.41
N LEU A 239 -16.00 0.29 -9.15
CA LEU A 239 -15.21 -0.82 -8.63
C LEU A 239 -13.76 -0.32 -8.54
N LEU A 240 -13.16 -0.44 -7.36
CA LEU A 240 -11.76 -0.10 -7.16
C LEU A 240 -10.91 -1.34 -7.40
N GLY A 241 -9.88 -1.21 -8.22
CA GLY A 241 -8.92 -2.28 -8.45
C GLY A 241 -7.63 -2.09 -7.66
N LYS A 242 -7.24 -0.84 -7.37
CA LYS A 242 -6.05 -0.56 -6.53
C LYS A 242 -6.28 0.57 -5.55
N GLY A 243 -5.33 0.72 -4.65
CA GLY A 243 -5.28 1.75 -3.61
C GLY A 243 -4.75 1.18 -2.31
N GLU A 244 -4.38 2.05 -1.37
CA GLU A 244 -3.93 1.66 -0.03
C GLU A 244 -5.06 1.92 0.97
N ILE A 245 -5.46 0.90 1.74
CA ILE A 245 -6.47 1.06 2.79
C ILE A 245 -5.76 1.63 4.02
N ARG A 246 -5.98 2.91 4.27
CA ARG A 246 -5.45 3.64 5.43
C ARG A 246 -6.13 3.20 6.72
N SER A 247 -7.44 3.01 6.66
CA SER A 247 -8.25 2.51 7.76
C SER A 247 -9.58 1.92 7.31
N ALA A 248 -10.19 1.15 8.20
CA ALA A 248 -11.41 0.41 8.03
C ALA A 248 -12.25 0.48 9.31
N SER A 249 -13.50 0.92 9.19
CA SER A 249 -14.47 0.90 10.28
C SER A 249 -15.63 -0.01 9.94
N ALA A 250 -16.12 -0.76 10.94
CA ALA A 250 -17.27 -1.66 10.76
C ALA A 250 -18.59 -0.91 10.54
N ILE A 251 -18.60 0.41 10.73
CA ILE A 251 -19.72 1.32 10.50
C ILE A 251 -19.28 2.47 9.58
N ASP A 252 -20.23 3.31 9.18
CA ASP A 252 -19.94 4.63 8.63
C ASP A 252 -19.25 5.47 9.71
N ALA A 253 -17.97 5.77 9.50
CA ALA A 253 -17.13 6.54 10.40
C ALA A 253 -17.29 8.06 10.17
N GLY A 254 -18.09 8.47 9.17
CA GLY A 254 -18.40 9.88 8.93
C GLY A 254 -17.17 10.70 8.56
N THR A 255 -16.24 10.10 7.81
CA THR A 255 -14.94 10.69 7.52
C THR A 255 -15.04 12.01 6.74
N VAL A 256 -14.05 12.89 6.95
CA VAL A 256 -14.07 14.26 6.42
C VAL A 256 -12.87 14.53 5.53
N SER A 257 -13.11 15.00 4.30
CA SER A 257 -12.06 15.42 3.38
C SER A 257 -11.33 16.64 3.93
N ARG A 258 -9.99 16.61 3.97
CA ARG A 258 -9.12 17.74 4.39
C ARG A 258 -8.19 18.24 3.27
N GLY A 259 -8.32 17.64 2.09
CA GLY A 259 -7.65 17.95 0.84
C GLY A 259 -8.11 16.95 -0.21
N ILE A 260 -7.35 16.80 -1.28
CA ILE A 260 -7.56 15.77 -2.31
C ILE A 260 -6.96 14.44 -1.85
N LYS A 261 -5.73 14.45 -1.34
CA LYS A 261 -4.99 13.27 -0.87
C LYS A 261 -5.09 13.05 0.64
N ASN A 262 -6.09 13.65 1.28
CA ASN A 262 -6.24 13.54 2.72
C ASN A 262 -7.70 13.54 3.17
N ARG A 263 -8.04 12.52 3.93
CA ARG A 263 -9.31 12.36 4.63
C ARG A 263 -9.00 12.04 6.09
N TRP A 264 -9.66 12.74 6.99
CA TRP A 264 -9.53 12.51 8.43
C TRP A 264 -10.48 11.41 8.88
N ASN A 265 -9.92 10.44 9.60
CA ASN A 265 -10.62 9.40 10.35
C ASN A 265 -10.03 9.36 11.77
N THR A 266 -10.81 8.90 12.75
CA THR A 266 -10.35 8.67 14.12
C THR A 266 -9.52 7.39 14.28
N GLU A 267 -9.66 6.46 13.33
CA GLU A 267 -8.94 5.19 13.29
C GLU A 267 -7.84 5.29 12.23
N GLU A 268 -6.57 5.32 12.66
CA GLU A 268 -5.40 5.27 11.78
C GLU A 268 -4.42 4.19 12.31
N GLY A 269 -3.63 3.60 11.41
CA GLY A 269 -2.58 2.65 11.80
C GLY A 269 -3.04 1.21 12.05
N GLN A 270 -4.24 0.85 11.60
CA GLN A 270 -4.77 -0.51 11.75
C GLN A 270 -3.90 -1.56 11.06
N THR A 271 -3.82 -2.77 11.61
CA THR A 271 -3.11 -3.89 11.01
C THR A 271 -3.89 -4.49 9.84
N PRO A 272 -3.26 -5.26 8.94
CA PRO A 272 -3.97 -5.99 7.88
C PRO A 272 -5.07 -6.90 8.43
N GLU A 273 -4.85 -7.54 9.59
CA GLU A 273 -5.81 -8.45 10.23
C GLU A 273 -7.05 -7.70 10.75
N GLU A 274 -6.86 -6.49 11.27
CA GLU A 274 -7.96 -5.62 11.72
C GLU A 274 -8.81 -5.14 10.55
N ILE A 275 -8.18 -4.71 9.45
CA ILE A 275 -8.88 -4.35 8.20
C ILE A 275 -9.66 -5.56 7.68
N ASP A 276 -9.03 -6.72 7.60
CA ASP A 276 -9.70 -7.94 7.14
C ASP A 276 -10.85 -8.34 8.07
N ALA A 277 -10.73 -8.12 9.39
CA ALA A 277 -11.81 -8.38 10.32
C ALA A 277 -13.04 -7.51 10.03
N VAL A 278 -12.83 -6.22 9.73
CA VAL A 278 -13.90 -5.30 9.32
C VAL A 278 -14.56 -5.74 8.01
N VAL A 279 -13.77 -6.18 7.02
CA VAL A 279 -14.30 -6.67 5.74
C VAL A 279 -15.04 -8.00 5.89
N ARG A 280 -14.61 -8.87 6.81
CA ARG A 280 -15.27 -10.17 7.07
C ARG A 280 -16.54 -10.07 7.89
N MET A 281 -16.71 -9.02 8.70
CA MET A 281 -17.86 -8.91 9.60
C MET A 281 -19.17 -8.90 8.81
N ARG A 282 -19.90 -10.02 8.89
CA ARG A 282 -21.30 -10.09 8.47
C ARG A 282 -22.14 -9.34 9.49
N ARG A 283 -23.16 -8.60 9.03
CA ARG A 283 -24.12 -7.88 9.88
C ARG A 283 -24.65 -8.69 11.08
N ALA A 284 -24.78 -10.01 10.95
CA ALA A 284 -25.16 -10.91 12.05
C ALA A 284 -24.18 -10.91 13.24
N ALA A 285 -22.87 -10.92 13.00
CA ALA A 285 -21.86 -10.85 14.06
C ALA A 285 -21.82 -9.47 14.72
N PHE A 286 -22.09 -8.41 13.95
CA PHE A 286 -22.27 -7.06 14.50
C PHE A 286 -23.55 -6.98 15.35
N ASP A 287 -24.66 -7.53 14.87
CA ASP A 287 -25.94 -7.55 15.59
C ASP A 287 -25.82 -8.34 16.90
N GLU A 288 -25.11 -9.47 16.91
CA GLU A 288 -24.82 -10.24 18.13
C GLU A 288 -23.95 -9.46 19.12
N ARG A 289 -22.88 -8.80 18.64
CA ARG A 289 -22.02 -7.96 19.47
C ARG A 289 -22.76 -6.74 20.01
N ALA A 290 -23.50 -6.04 19.17
CA ALA A 290 -24.35 -4.91 19.55
C ALA A 290 -25.39 -5.33 20.59
N GLN A 291 -26.01 -6.49 20.42
CA GLN A 291 -26.93 -7.06 21.38
C GLN A 291 -26.24 -7.41 22.71
N ALA A 292 -25.02 -7.96 22.67
CA ALA A 292 -24.22 -8.24 23.87
C ALA A 292 -23.75 -6.97 24.61
N GLU A 293 -23.43 -5.90 23.87
CA GLU A 293 -23.00 -4.60 24.39
C GLU A 293 -24.19 -3.69 24.76
N GLY A 294 -25.43 -4.17 24.65
CA GLY A 294 -26.64 -3.39 24.96
C GLY A 294 -26.90 -2.23 23.99
N ILE A 295 -26.21 -2.20 22.85
CA ILE A 295 -26.41 -1.25 21.77
C ILE A 295 -27.75 -1.61 21.13
N ARG A 296 -28.77 -0.76 21.35
CA ARG A 296 -30.10 -0.91 20.74
C ARG A 296 -29.92 -1.17 19.25
N LYS A 297 -30.51 -2.26 18.73
CA LYS A 297 -30.59 -2.63 17.30
C LYS A 297 -30.64 -1.36 16.45
N VAL A 298 -29.49 -0.99 15.91
CA VAL A 298 -29.41 0.14 15.01
C VAL A 298 -29.82 -0.44 13.66
N GLU A 299 -31.02 -0.12 13.19
CA GLU A 299 -31.53 -0.54 11.88
C GLU A 299 -30.71 0.01 10.69
N LEU A 300 -29.61 0.72 10.95
CA LEU A 300 -28.70 1.19 9.90
C LEU A 300 -28.19 -0.03 9.12
N GLY A 301 -28.50 -0.04 7.82
CA GLY A 301 -27.87 -0.93 6.85
C GLY A 301 -26.37 -0.86 7.06
N GLY A 302 -25.76 -1.94 7.55
CA GLY A 302 -24.36 -1.90 8.00
C GLY A 302 -23.43 -1.68 6.83
N TYR A 303 -23.07 -0.42 6.59
CA TYR A 303 -21.94 -0.04 5.76
C TYR A 303 -20.69 -0.18 6.60
N ASN A 304 -19.70 -0.90 6.09
CA ASN A 304 -18.35 -0.62 6.55
C ASN A 304 -17.78 0.53 5.72
N GLU A 305 -16.86 1.27 6.33
CA GLU A 305 -16.17 2.35 5.68
C GLU A 305 -14.68 2.01 5.59
N LEU A 306 -14.14 2.03 4.38
CA LEU A 306 -12.72 1.91 4.08
C LEU A 306 -12.21 3.26 3.58
N VAL A 307 -11.20 3.84 4.23
CA VAL A 307 -10.51 5.03 3.74
C VAL A 307 -9.37 4.59 2.84
N ILE A 308 -9.44 4.95 1.56
CA ILE A 308 -8.53 4.45 0.53
C ILE A 308 -7.76 5.60 -0.08
N ASP A 309 -6.44 5.50 -0.01
CA ASP A 309 -5.50 6.41 -0.66
C ASP A 309 -5.14 5.94 -2.07
N ASN A 310 -4.95 6.92 -2.97
CA ASN A 310 -4.58 6.70 -4.36
C ASN A 310 -5.41 5.59 -5.04
N PRO A 311 -6.76 5.64 -4.96
CA PRO A 311 -7.60 4.62 -5.54
C PRO A 311 -7.46 4.62 -7.07
N GLU A 312 -7.27 3.43 -7.65
CA GLU A 312 -7.38 3.24 -9.10
C GLU A 312 -8.71 2.57 -9.43
N VAL A 313 -9.49 3.20 -10.30
CA VAL A 313 -10.79 2.70 -10.75
C VAL A 313 -10.59 1.58 -11.77
N PHE A 314 -11.17 0.41 -11.50
CA PHE A 314 -11.20 -0.70 -12.45
C PHE A 314 -12.34 -0.53 -13.46
N GLY A 315 -13.49 -0.06 -13.00
CA GLY A 315 -14.61 0.29 -13.86
C GLY A 315 -15.82 0.76 -13.09
N TYR A 316 -16.91 0.99 -13.80
CA TYR A 316 -18.15 1.49 -13.23
C TYR A 316 -19.19 0.37 -13.13
N PHE A 317 -19.93 0.29 -12.04
CA PHE A 317 -21.04 -0.64 -11.90
C PHE A 317 -22.37 0.10 -11.71
N LYS A 318 -23.44 -0.54 -12.20
CA LYS A 318 -24.82 -0.17 -11.89
C LYS A 318 -25.59 -1.33 -11.28
N PRO A 319 -26.52 -1.09 -10.35
CA PRO A 319 -27.45 -2.11 -9.92
C PRO A 319 -28.24 -2.68 -11.11
N ALA A 320 -28.46 -4.00 -11.12
CA ALA A 320 -29.40 -4.67 -12.00
C ALA A 320 -30.09 -5.80 -11.24
N ASP A 321 -31.38 -6.00 -11.45
CA ASP A 321 -32.13 -7.07 -10.79
C ASP A 321 -32.16 -8.33 -11.67
N VAL A 322 -32.40 -9.49 -11.07
CA VAL A 322 -32.38 -10.80 -11.74
C VAL A 322 -33.72 -11.50 -11.52
N ASP A 323 -34.39 -11.86 -12.60
CA ASP A 323 -35.68 -12.55 -12.50
C ASP A 323 -35.53 -14.05 -12.29
N GLU A 324 -36.67 -14.73 -12.09
CA GLU A 324 -36.72 -16.17 -11.87
C GLU A 324 -36.18 -17.00 -13.04
N ASN A 325 -36.06 -16.42 -14.23
CA ASN A 325 -35.48 -17.05 -15.41
C ASN A 325 -34.00 -16.71 -15.58
N GLY A 326 -33.41 -15.96 -14.65
CA GLY A 326 -32.02 -15.50 -14.72
C GLY A 326 -31.80 -14.34 -15.68
N ILE A 327 -32.86 -13.62 -16.08
CA ILE A 327 -32.73 -12.45 -16.96
C ILE A 327 -32.46 -11.21 -16.11
N PHE A 328 -31.52 -10.39 -16.57
CA PHE A 328 -31.06 -9.18 -15.88
C PHE A 328 -31.83 -7.94 -16.36
N TRP A 329 -32.15 -7.04 -15.43
CA TRP A 329 -32.96 -5.84 -15.68
C TRP A 329 -32.34 -4.61 -15.02
N ILE A 330 -32.39 -3.46 -15.69
CA ILE A 330 -31.77 -2.19 -15.23
C ILE A 330 -32.35 -1.65 -13.91
N HIS A 331 -33.43 -2.23 -13.39
CA HIS A 331 -34.14 -1.72 -12.23
C HIS A 331 -34.84 -2.86 -11.46
N ASN A 332 -35.36 -2.53 -10.27
CA ASN A 332 -36.08 -3.47 -9.40
C ASN A 332 -37.27 -4.09 -10.16
N LEU A 333 -37.26 -5.41 -10.30
CA LEU A 333 -38.32 -6.19 -10.93
C LEU A 333 -39.69 -5.95 -10.33
N ARG A 334 -39.74 -5.49 -9.08
CA ARG A 334 -40.98 -5.04 -8.45
C ARG A 334 -41.68 -3.98 -9.29
N THR A 335 -40.97 -2.98 -9.81
CA THR A 335 -41.57 -1.92 -10.63
C THR A 335 -42.08 -2.47 -11.96
N LYS A 336 -41.37 -3.44 -12.56
CA LYS A 336 -41.84 -4.12 -13.77
C LYS A 336 -43.09 -4.96 -13.50
N LYS A 337 -43.08 -5.78 -12.45
CA LYS A 337 -44.24 -6.60 -12.02
C LYS A 337 -45.43 -5.73 -11.62
N GLU A 338 -45.19 -4.58 -10.98
CA GLU A 338 -46.22 -3.58 -10.68
C GLU A 338 -46.80 -2.99 -11.97
N LEU A 339 -45.95 -2.61 -12.93
CA LEU A 339 -46.36 -2.15 -14.27
C LEU A 339 -47.18 -3.18 -15.06
N GLU A 340 -46.75 -4.44 -15.07
CA GLU A 340 -47.45 -5.57 -15.72
C GLU A 340 -48.81 -5.81 -15.05
N LYS A 341 -48.84 -5.85 -13.72
CA LYS A 341 -50.09 -6.02 -12.95
C LYS A 341 -51.05 -4.84 -13.12
N MET A 342 -50.54 -3.62 -13.21
CA MET A 342 -51.34 -2.42 -13.49
C MET A 342 -51.90 -2.43 -14.91
N HIS A 343 -51.13 -2.96 -15.88
CA HIS A 343 -51.59 -3.18 -17.25
C HIS A 343 -52.77 -4.16 -17.31
N GLU A 344 -52.68 -5.26 -16.55
CA GLU A 344 -53.73 -6.28 -16.44
C GLU A 344 -55.00 -5.75 -15.74
N LEU A 345 -54.85 -4.98 -14.66
CA LEU A 345 -55.98 -4.54 -13.83
C LEU A 345 -56.77 -3.36 -14.39
N HIS A 346 -56.11 -2.41 -15.06
CA HIS A 346 -56.74 -1.13 -15.43
C HIS A 346 -56.89 -0.93 -16.94
N GLY A 347 -56.42 -1.88 -17.76
CA GLY A 347 -56.23 -1.64 -19.18
C GLY A 347 -55.30 -0.45 -19.44
N ARG A 348 -55.25 0.05 -20.68
CA ARG A 348 -54.42 1.22 -21.07
C ARG A 348 -55.01 2.56 -20.56
N GLY A 349 -55.30 2.67 -19.26
CA GLY A 349 -55.77 3.90 -18.60
C GLY A 349 -54.61 4.85 -18.22
N ARG A 350 -54.94 6.05 -17.72
CA ARG A 350 -53.97 7.11 -17.34
C ARG A 350 -52.90 6.70 -16.32
N SER A 351 -53.17 5.71 -15.46
CA SER A 351 -52.17 5.26 -14.47
C SER A 351 -51.03 4.49 -15.13
N TYR A 352 -51.34 3.66 -16.13
CA TYR A 352 -50.36 2.88 -16.89
C TYR A 352 -49.41 3.77 -17.69
N THR A 353 -49.92 4.88 -18.26
CA THR A 353 -49.08 5.83 -19.00
C THR A 353 -48.04 6.50 -18.11
N MET A 354 -48.40 6.85 -16.87
CA MET A 354 -47.48 7.50 -15.93
C MET A 354 -46.35 6.57 -15.48
N GLU A 355 -46.66 5.32 -15.15
CA GLU A 355 -45.64 4.34 -14.75
C GLU A 355 -44.71 3.98 -15.92
N LEU A 356 -45.25 3.87 -17.14
CA LEU A 356 -44.47 3.60 -18.34
C LEU A 356 -43.53 4.78 -18.66
N GLU A 357 -43.98 6.02 -18.48
CA GLU A 357 -43.15 7.22 -18.61
C GLU A 357 -42.00 7.23 -17.58
N VAL A 358 -42.28 6.86 -16.32
CA VAL A 358 -41.24 6.74 -15.28
C VAL A 358 -40.23 5.66 -15.64
N PHE A 359 -40.70 4.49 -16.09
CA PHE A 359 -39.81 3.41 -16.53
C PHE A 359 -38.92 3.84 -17.71
N ASN A 360 -39.51 4.45 -18.75
CA ASN A 360 -38.76 4.91 -19.92
C ASN A 360 -37.73 5.98 -19.54
N ARG A 361 -38.07 6.91 -18.63
CA ARG A 361 -37.14 7.91 -18.11
C ARG A 361 -35.98 7.27 -17.37
N ASN A 362 -36.25 6.27 -16.54
CA ASN A 362 -35.20 5.54 -15.82
C ASN A 362 -34.29 4.77 -16.78
N LEU A 363 -34.87 4.13 -17.81
CA LEU A 363 -34.12 3.44 -18.87
C LEU A 363 -33.20 4.38 -19.65
N GLU A 364 -33.72 5.55 -20.04
CA GLU A 364 -32.95 6.57 -20.75
C GLU A 364 -31.83 7.11 -19.86
N SER A 365 -32.12 7.45 -18.61
CA SER A 365 -31.12 7.90 -17.64
C SER A 365 -30.01 6.86 -17.41
N TYR A 366 -30.37 5.58 -17.29
CA TYR A 366 -29.42 4.49 -17.11
C TYR A 366 -28.49 4.34 -18.33
N ARG A 367 -29.04 4.44 -19.55
CA ARG A 367 -28.27 4.41 -20.80
C ARG A 367 -27.35 5.62 -20.96
N GLU A 368 -27.87 6.82 -20.70
CA GLU A 368 -27.07 8.05 -20.76
C GLU A 368 -25.87 7.96 -19.84
N GLU A 369 -26.07 7.49 -18.62
CA GLU A 369 -25.01 7.37 -17.64
C GLU A 369 -23.93 6.37 -18.08
N MET A 370 -24.33 5.19 -18.55
CA MET A 370 -23.39 4.21 -19.11
C MET A 370 -22.63 4.76 -20.31
N ASN A 371 -23.28 5.55 -21.16
CA ASN A 371 -22.62 6.18 -22.29
C ASN A 371 -21.58 7.21 -21.84
N ARG A 372 -21.89 8.04 -20.82
CA ARG A 372 -20.92 9.01 -20.24
C ARG A 372 -19.72 8.30 -19.63
N VAL A 373 -19.94 7.19 -18.93
CA VAL A 373 -18.87 6.35 -18.37
C VAL A 373 -17.98 5.78 -19.47
N LYS A 374 -18.57 5.24 -20.54
CA LYS A 374 -17.83 4.73 -21.70
C LYS A 374 -17.01 5.83 -22.39
N GLN A 375 -17.52 7.07 -22.44
CA GLN A 375 -16.82 8.22 -23.02
C GLN A 375 -15.56 8.60 -22.25
N VAL A 376 -15.52 8.36 -20.93
CA VAL A 376 -14.28 8.53 -20.13
C VAL A 376 -13.40 7.27 -20.11
N GLY A 377 -13.70 6.30 -20.97
CA GLY A 377 -12.87 5.12 -21.19
C GLY A 377 -13.02 4.00 -20.16
N LEU A 378 -14.03 4.08 -19.27
CA LEU A 378 -14.24 3.05 -18.27
C LEU A 378 -15.13 1.91 -18.77
N PRO A 379 -14.80 0.65 -18.45
CA PRO A 379 -15.70 -0.47 -18.66
C PRO A 379 -16.91 -0.36 -17.72
N VAL A 380 -18.02 -0.94 -18.17
CA VAL A 380 -19.30 -0.87 -17.48
C VAL A 380 -19.73 -2.27 -17.06
N PHE A 381 -20.15 -2.37 -15.81
CA PHE A 381 -20.60 -3.59 -15.16
C PHE A 381 -22.01 -3.40 -14.61
N VAL A 382 -22.69 -4.51 -14.36
CA VAL A 382 -23.86 -4.55 -13.50
C VAL A 382 -23.57 -5.34 -12.24
N MET A 383 -24.13 -4.89 -11.12
CA MET A 383 -24.08 -5.59 -9.84
C MET A 383 -25.50 -6.03 -9.47
N THR A 384 -25.65 -7.29 -9.09
CA THR A 384 -26.95 -7.86 -8.71
C THR A 384 -27.25 -7.68 -7.21
N PRO A 385 -28.48 -7.92 -6.74
CA PRO A 385 -28.81 -7.88 -5.32
C PRO A 385 -27.95 -8.84 -4.47
N ASP A 386 -27.62 -10.02 -5.01
CA ASP A 386 -26.69 -11.00 -4.43
C ASP A 386 -25.21 -10.67 -4.73
N ARG A 387 -24.95 -9.44 -5.19
CA ARG A 387 -23.64 -8.81 -5.32
C ARG A 387 -22.70 -9.48 -6.32
N ARG A 388 -23.26 -10.21 -7.28
CA ARG A 388 -22.51 -10.70 -8.45
C ARG A 388 -22.24 -9.51 -9.35
N VAL A 389 -21.04 -9.46 -9.92
CA VAL A 389 -20.62 -8.39 -10.84
C VAL A 389 -20.48 -8.99 -12.22
N LEU A 390 -21.19 -8.45 -13.21
CA LEU A 390 -21.16 -8.95 -14.58
C LEU A 390 -20.85 -7.83 -15.56
N GLU A 391 -20.13 -8.13 -16.62
CA GLU A 391 -19.93 -7.20 -17.74
C GLU A 391 -21.28 -6.78 -18.32
N CYS A 392 -21.47 -5.47 -18.51
CA CYS A 392 -22.66 -4.95 -19.18
C CYS A 392 -22.36 -4.74 -20.66
N LEU A 393 -22.85 -5.63 -21.51
CA LEU A 393 -22.61 -5.58 -22.95
C LEU A 393 -23.55 -4.58 -23.63
N ASP A 394 -24.85 -4.68 -23.36
CA ASP A 394 -25.87 -3.84 -23.97
C ASP A 394 -27.16 -3.80 -23.12
N ILE A 395 -28.06 -2.87 -23.45
CA ILE A 395 -29.38 -2.73 -22.83
C ILE A 395 -30.43 -2.59 -23.91
N THR A 396 -31.36 -3.54 -23.92
CA THR A 396 -32.49 -3.54 -24.87
C THR A 396 -33.51 -2.44 -24.57
N ASN A 397 -34.38 -2.14 -25.54
CA ASN A 397 -35.45 -1.14 -25.36
C ASN A 397 -36.52 -1.55 -24.34
N SER A 398 -36.58 -2.83 -23.96
CA SER A 398 -37.44 -3.29 -22.88
C SER A 398 -36.80 -3.15 -21.50
N GLY A 399 -35.54 -2.69 -21.41
CA GLY A 399 -34.77 -2.59 -20.17
C GLY A 399 -34.12 -3.89 -19.70
N GLN A 400 -34.14 -4.94 -20.53
CA GLN A 400 -33.30 -6.11 -20.29
C GLN A 400 -31.83 -5.74 -20.50
N VAL A 401 -30.99 -6.11 -19.54
CA VAL A 401 -29.53 -5.99 -19.60
C VAL A 401 -28.97 -7.26 -20.21
N ILE A 402 -28.15 -7.10 -21.25
CA ILE A 402 -27.37 -8.17 -21.85
C ILE A 402 -26.02 -8.19 -21.14
N VAL A 403 -25.79 -9.27 -20.39
CA VAL A 403 -24.59 -9.44 -19.58
C VAL A 403 -23.56 -10.35 -20.24
N GLY A 404 -22.28 -10.10 -19.95
CA GLY A 404 -21.14 -10.88 -20.39
C GLY A 404 -20.59 -11.75 -19.27
N ARG A 405 -19.25 -11.76 -19.14
CA ARG A 405 -18.56 -12.55 -18.12
C ARG A 405 -18.89 -12.04 -16.72
N GLU A 406 -19.08 -12.97 -15.79
CA GLU A 406 -19.12 -12.66 -14.36
C GLU A 406 -17.69 -12.48 -13.84
N LEU A 407 -17.48 -11.38 -13.12
CA LEU A 407 -16.22 -11.09 -12.46
C LEU A 407 -16.21 -11.65 -11.05
N ARG A 408 -15.03 -12.10 -10.64
CA ARG A 408 -14.67 -12.36 -9.26
C ARG A 408 -13.82 -11.21 -8.71
N PRO A 409 -13.72 -11.06 -7.38
CA PRO A 409 -12.81 -10.09 -6.77
C PRO A 409 -11.36 -10.23 -7.27
N GLU A 410 -10.89 -11.45 -7.52
CA GLU A 410 -9.55 -11.67 -8.09
C GLU A 410 -9.39 -11.11 -9.52
N ASP A 411 -10.45 -11.10 -10.35
CA ASP A 411 -10.38 -10.55 -11.71
C ASP A 411 -10.16 -9.04 -11.66
N VAL A 412 -10.76 -8.37 -10.67
CA VAL A 412 -10.63 -6.93 -10.46
C VAL A 412 -9.26 -6.60 -9.84
N ALA A 413 -8.81 -7.39 -8.86
CA ALA A 413 -7.52 -7.20 -8.20
C ALA A 413 -6.32 -7.37 -9.15
N ASN A 414 -6.38 -8.33 -10.07
CA ASN A 414 -5.36 -8.57 -11.10
C ASN A 414 -5.58 -7.78 -12.39
N GLY A 415 -6.71 -7.07 -12.46
CA GLY A 415 -7.14 -6.38 -13.65
C GLY A 415 -6.49 -5.01 -13.81
N ARG A 416 -6.31 -4.59 -15.08
CA ARG A 416 -5.85 -3.23 -15.37
C ARG A 416 -6.85 -2.21 -14.81
N SER A 417 -6.34 -1.32 -13.97
CA SER A 417 -7.09 -0.24 -13.33
C SER A 417 -6.43 1.10 -13.59
N GLY A 418 -7.17 2.17 -13.36
CA GLY A 418 -6.70 3.53 -13.57
C GLY A 418 -6.72 3.96 -15.03
N VAL A 419 -6.39 5.23 -15.23
CA VAL A 419 -6.33 5.89 -16.53
C VAL A 419 -4.88 6.24 -16.82
N VAL A 420 -4.48 6.25 -18.09
CA VAL A 420 -3.11 6.63 -18.47
C VAL A 420 -2.80 8.08 -18.07
N ILE A 421 -1.55 8.38 -17.76
CA ILE A 421 -1.12 9.65 -17.16
C ILE A 421 -1.56 10.85 -18.03
N GLU A 422 -1.44 10.75 -19.35
CA GLU A 422 -1.81 11.82 -20.28
C GLU A 422 -3.31 12.16 -20.22
N ASP A 423 -4.15 11.13 -20.16
CA ASP A 423 -5.60 11.30 -20.05
C ASP A 423 -5.97 11.84 -18.66
N ARG A 424 -5.31 11.39 -17.59
CA ARG A 424 -5.49 11.93 -16.24
C ARG A 424 -5.17 13.42 -16.18
N LYS A 425 -4.06 13.84 -16.79
CA LYS A 425 -3.65 15.25 -16.85
C LYS A 425 -4.71 16.09 -17.56
N LYS A 426 -5.17 15.63 -18.73
CA LYS A 426 -6.22 16.30 -19.50
C LYS A 426 -7.52 16.46 -18.71
N LEU A 427 -7.95 15.41 -18.01
CA LEU A 427 -9.13 15.46 -17.14
C LEU A 427 -8.94 16.46 -15.99
N GLY A 428 -7.76 16.48 -15.38
CA GLY A 428 -7.42 17.43 -14.31
C GLY A 428 -7.43 18.89 -14.77
N GLU A 429 -6.85 19.20 -15.92
CA GLU A 429 -6.89 20.54 -16.54
C GLU A 429 -8.32 21.00 -16.82
N GLU A 430 -9.16 20.10 -17.36
CA GLU A 430 -10.59 20.38 -17.57
C GLU A 430 -11.29 20.75 -16.26
N LEU A 431 -11.09 19.96 -15.20
CA LEU A 431 -11.72 20.19 -13.89
C LEU A 431 -11.24 21.48 -13.22
N LEU A 432 -9.96 21.81 -13.36
CA LEU A 432 -9.40 23.08 -12.86
C LEU A 432 -10.05 24.29 -13.53
N SER A 433 -10.39 24.20 -14.82
CA SER A 433 -11.10 25.27 -15.53
C SER A 433 -12.54 25.47 -15.03
N LYS A 434 -13.16 24.41 -14.49
CA LYS A 434 -14.55 24.40 -13.99
C LYS A 434 -14.69 24.84 -12.53
N GLN A 435 -13.59 25.01 -11.80
CA GLN A 435 -13.58 25.39 -10.37
C GLN A 435 -14.43 24.45 -9.51
N VAL A 436 -14.21 23.15 -9.66
CA VAL A 436 -15.02 22.10 -9.00
C VAL A 436 -14.80 21.98 -7.48
N PHE A 437 -13.75 22.59 -6.92
CA PHE A 437 -13.42 22.52 -5.50
C PHE A 437 -13.92 23.75 -4.73
N ARG A 438 -14.32 23.55 -3.47
CA ARG A 438 -14.93 24.61 -2.63
C ARG A 438 -13.94 25.65 -2.15
N ASP A 439 -12.70 25.24 -1.90
CA ASP A 439 -11.70 26.07 -1.27
C ASP A 439 -10.44 26.21 -2.14
N GLU A 440 -9.77 27.34 -1.98
CA GLU A 440 -8.57 27.68 -2.75
C GLU A 440 -7.42 26.72 -2.45
N LYS A 441 -7.30 26.21 -1.21
CA LYS A 441 -6.22 25.31 -0.83
C LYS A 441 -6.31 23.98 -1.59
N THR A 442 -7.50 23.37 -1.64
CA THR A 442 -7.80 22.16 -2.41
C THR A 442 -7.60 22.41 -3.91
N THR A 443 -7.96 23.59 -4.41
CA THR A 443 -7.70 23.98 -5.81
C THR A 443 -6.20 24.05 -6.12
N GLN A 444 -5.39 24.59 -5.21
CA GLN A 444 -3.93 24.62 -5.39
C GLN A 444 -3.30 23.23 -5.28
N GLU A 445 -3.83 22.36 -4.40
CA GLU A 445 -3.44 20.96 -4.35
C GLU A 445 -3.74 20.24 -5.68
N ALA A 446 -4.91 20.47 -6.29
CA ALA A 446 -5.25 19.92 -7.61
C ALA A 446 -4.28 20.39 -8.70
N LYS A 447 -3.94 21.69 -8.72
CA LYS A 447 -2.97 22.24 -9.68
C LYS A 447 -1.63 21.54 -9.55
N LYS A 448 -1.12 21.40 -8.33
CA LYS A 448 0.15 20.72 -8.06
C LYS A 448 0.13 19.27 -8.55
N ILE A 449 -0.96 18.53 -8.28
CA ILE A 449 -1.10 17.15 -8.77
C ILE A 449 -1.04 17.11 -10.30
N VAL A 450 -1.74 18.01 -11.00
CA VAL A 450 -1.74 18.06 -12.48
C VAL A 450 -0.39 18.47 -13.06
N GLU A 451 0.38 19.30 -12.36
CA GLU A 451 1.75 19.67 -12.74
C GLU A 451 2.74 18.51 -12.58
N GLU A 452 2.51 17.60 -11.63
CA GLU A 452 3.34 16.42 -11.36
C GLU A 452 3.01 15.21 -12.26
N LEU A 453 1.83 15.19 -12.90
CA LEU A 453 1.44 14.24 -13.95
C LEU A 453 2.10 14.61 -15.29
#